data_AF-A0A937GRH1-F1
#
_entry.id   AF-A0A937GRH1-F1
#
_cell.length_a   1.000
_cell.length_b   1.000
_cell.length_c   1.000
_cell.angle_alpha   90.00
_cell.angle_beta   90.00
_cell.angle_gamma   90.00
#
_symmetry.space_group_name_H-M   'P 1'
#
loop_
_entity.id
_entity.type
_entity.pdbx_description
1 polymer ?
#
loop_
_entity_poly.entity_id
_entity_poly.type
_entity_poly.pdbx_seq_one_letter_code
_entity_poly.pdbx_strand_id
1 'polypeptide(L)'
;MPEIFRVLKKKGVFLFKTPNKFHYMPLIASITPLWFHKIYNSIRGREMEDTFPTHYKLNSKKDIKNELNKYGFKNTTIKLKEGRPEYLRISSFTYLFGIFFERVVNKFKVFSGFRILIIGRTQK
;
A
#
# COMPACT_ATOMS: atom_id res chain seq x y z
N MET A 1 16.52 3.88 0.04
CA MET A 1 17.07 2.62 0.61
C MET A 1 18.48 2.68 1.23
N PRO A 2 19.40 3.62 0.89
CA PRO A 2 20.80 3.53 1.35
C PRO A 2 20.94 3.59 2.87
N GLU A 3 20.15 4.46 3.52
CA GLU A 3 20.21 4.62 4.98
C GLU A 3 19.80 3.36 5.72
N ILE A 4 18.71 2.71 5.29
CA ILE A 4 18.26 1.42 5.85
C ILE A 4 19.37 0.36 5.70
N PHE A 5 20.00 0.29 4.53
CA PHE A 5 21.08 -0.66 4.31
C PHE A 5 22.30 -0.34 5.19
N ARG A 6 22.66 0.95 5.36
CA ARG A 6 23.78 1.41 6.18
C ARG A 6 23.61 1.00 7.64
N VAL A 7 22.44 1.27 8.23
CA VAL A 7 22.18 1.05 9.67
C VAL A 7 21.95 -0.41 10.05
N LEU A 8 21.59 -1.27 9.11
CA LEU A 8 21.42 -2.70 9.38
C LEU A 8 22.77 -3.39 9.66
N LYS A 9 22.80 -4.23 10.70
CA LYS A 9 23.89 -5.19 10.94
C LYS A 9 23.95 -6.20 9.78
N LYS A 10 25.11 -6.86 9.61
CA LYS A 10 25.25 -7.99 8.66
C LYS A 10 24.17 -9.04 8.96
N LYS A 11 23.49 -9.57 7.93
CA LYS A 11 22.34 -10.49 8.04
C LYS A 11 21.09 -9.87 8.70
N GLY A 12 21.10 -8.55 8.97
CA GLY A 12 19.96 -7.82 9.51
C GLY A 12 18.77 -7.85 8.55
N VAL A 13 17.57 -7.90 9.11
CA VAL A 13 16.32 -8.05 8.35
C VAL A 13 15.58 -6.72 8.33
N PHE A 14 15.14 -6.30 7.13
CA PHE A 14 14.21 -5.19 6.95
C PHE A 14 12.82 -5.74 6.64
N LEU A 15 11.86 -5.44 7.52
CA LEU A 15 10.45 -5.70 7.32
C LEU A 15 9.75 -4.38 7.00
N PHE A 16 8.92 -4.38 5.96
CA PHE A 16 8.20 -3.18 5.54
C PHE A 16 6.77 -3.49 5.13
N LYS A 17 5.93 -2.47 5.27
CA LYS A 17 4.56 -2.45 4.75
C LYS A 17 4.32 -1.12 4.04
N THR A 18 3.65 -1.16 2.90
CA THR A 18 3.32 0.04 2.11
C THR A 18 2.04 -0.20 1.32
N PRO A 19 1.23 0.85 1.05
CA PRO A 19 0.12 0.70 0.12
C PRO A 19 0.63 0.42 -1.30
N ASN A 20 -0.16 -0.33 -2.04
CA ASN A 20 0.06 -0.65 -3.44
C ASN A 20 -0.52 0.44 -4.33
N LYS A 21 0.32 1.11 -5.14
CA LYS A 21 -0.11 2.19 -6.04
C LYS A 21 -1.15 1.77 -7.08
N PHE A 22 -1.29 0.46 -7.33
CA PHE A 22 -2.28 -0.10 -8.27
C PHE A 22 -3.63 -0.46 -7.63
N HIS A 23 -3.77 -0.36 -6.32
CA HIS A 23 -5.06 -0.52 -5.66
C HIS A 23 -5.95 0.72 -5.94
N TYR A 24 -7.28 0.55 -5.97
CA TYR A 24 -8.22 1.62 -6.32
C TYR A 24 -8.00 2.89 -5.49
N MET A 25 -7.75 2.74 -4.18
CA MET A 25 -7.55 3.88 -3.29
C MET A 25 -6.31 4.72 -3.66
N PRO A 26 -5.09 4.17 -3.74
CA PRO A 26 -3.94 4.96 -4.19
C PRO A 26 -4.08 5.54 -5.61
N LEU A 27 -4.77 4.84 -6.51
CA LEU A 27 -5.06 5.35 -7.85
C LEU A 27 -5.94 6.61 -7.79
N ILE A 28 -7.08 6.53 -7.10
CA ILE A 28 -7.98 7.68 -6.87
C ILE A 28 -7.21 8.80 -6.16
N ALA A 29 -6.41 8.46 -5.14
CA ALA A 29 -5.64 9.43 -4.38
C ALA A 29 -4.61 10.19 -5.24
N SER A 30 -4.07 9.54 -6.28
CA SER A 30 -3.07 10.12 -7.18
C SER A 30 -3.67 11.07 -8.22
N ILE A 31 -4.95 10.90 -8.56
CA ILE A 31 -5.63 11.69 -9.61
C ILE A 31 -6.56 12.76 -9.03
N THR A 32 -6.88 12.70 -7.74
CA THR A 32 -7.75 13.67 -7.07
C THR A 32 -6.94 14.69 -6.25
N PRO A 33 -7.42 15.94 -6.19
CA PRO A 33 -6.72 17.03 -5.48
C PRO A 33 -6.80 16.89 -3.95
N LEU A 34 -5.95 17.62 -3.22
CA LEU A 34 -5.86 17.53 -1.76
C LEU A 34 -7.18 17.81 -1.03
N TRP A 35 -8.00 18.74 -1.53
CA TRP A 35 -9.29 19.05 -0.91
C TRP A 35 -10.23 17.84 -0.91
N PHE A 36 -10.17 16.99 -1.93
CA PHE A 36 -10.97 15.75 -2.00
C PHE A 36 -10.57 14.80 -0.88
N HIS A 37 -9.25 14.63 -0.67
CA HIS A 37 -8.73 13.80 0.43
C HIS A 37 -9.18 14.30 1.79
N LYS A 38 -9.16 15.64 2.00
CA LYS A 38 -9.59 16.26 3.26
C LYS A 38 -11.07 15.99 3.56
N ILE A 39 -11.93 16.19 2.57
CA ILE A 39 -13.37 15.89 2.70
C ILE A 39 -13.58 14.40 2.98
N TYR A 40 -12.95 13.54 2.18
CA TYR A 40 -13.12 12.09 2.33
C TYR A 40 -12.62 11.59 3.69
N ASN A 41 -11.47 12.05 4.15
CA ASN A 41 -10.94 11.71 5.46
C ASN A 41 -11.80 12.27 6.61
N SER A 42 -12.43 13.44 6.44
CA SER A 42 -13.37 13.98 7.42
C SER A 42 -14.61 13.09 7.58
N ILE A 43 -15.19 12.59 6.49
CA ILE A 43 -16.28 11.60 6.52
C ILE A 43 -15.85 10.32 7.27
N ARG A 44 -14.55 10.02 7.22
CA ARG A 44 -13.92 8.86 7.88
C ARG A 44 -13.55 9.12 9.35
N GLY A 45 -13.87 10.29 9.89
CA GLY A 45 -13.55 10.67 11.27
C GLY A 45 -12.08 11.04 11.49
N ARG A 46 -11.37 11.50 10.45
CA ARG A 46 -10.01 12.05 10.57
C ARG A 46 -10.05 13.57 10.46
N GLU A 47 -9.17 14.22 11.21
CA GLU A 47 -8.99 15.67 11.12
C GLU A 47 -8.45 16.05 9.73
N MET A 48 -8.98 17.15 9.16
CA MET A 48 -8.59 17.59 7.83
C MET A 48 -7.13 18.09 7.79
N GLU A 49 -6.63 18.58 8.93
CA GLU A 49 -5.26 19.06 9.11
C GLU A 49 -4.24 17.92 9.03
N ASP A 50 -4.64 16.71 9.42
CA ASP A 50 -3.84 15.48 9.32
C ASP A 50 -3.87 14.83 7.92
N THR A 51 -4.41 15.55 6.93
CA THR A 51 -4.45 15.08 5.53
C THR A 51 -3.43 15.83 4.67
N PHE A 52 -2.39 15.10 4.27
CA PHE A 52 -1.25 15.60 3.51
C PHE A 52 -1.27 15.16 2.04
N PRO A 53 -0.54 15.87 1.14
CA PRO A 53 -0.29 15.38 -0.21
C PRO A 53 0.32 13.98 -0.22
N THR A 54 -0.26 13.06 -0.98
CA THR A 54 0.23 11.68 -1.09
C THR A 54 1.16 11.51 -2.28
N HIS A 55 2.32 10.88 -2.07
CA HIS A 55 3.27 10.56 -3.13
C HIS A 55 3.63 9.06 -3.12
N TYR A 56 3.21 8.34 -4.16
CA TYR A 56 3.41 6.89 -4.27
C TYR A 56 4.67 6.53 -5.07
N LYS A 57 5.85 6.76 -4.48
CA LYS A 57 7.16 6.56 -5.17
C LYS A 57 7.67 5.12 -5.13
N LEU A 58 7.51 4.43 -3.99
CA LEU A 58 8.02 3.07 -3.75
C LEU A 58 6.87 2.14 -3.34
N ASN A 59 5.84 2.15 -4.17
CA ASN A 59 4.52 1.57 -3.87
C ASN A 59 4.12 0.49 -4.88
N SER A 60 5.08 -0.11 -5.59
CA SER A 60 4.83 -1.26 -6.45
C SER A 60 5.85 -2.36 -6.19
N LYS A 61 5.43 -3.62 -6.39
CA LYS A 61 6.31 -4.78 -6.23
C LYS A 61 7.58 -4.66 -7.10
N LYS A 62 7.44 -4.14 -8.32
CA LYS A 62 8.55 -3.98 -9.28
C LYS A 62 9.54 -2.92 -8.77
N ASP A 63 9.05 -1.73 -8.44
CA ASP A 63 9.89 -0.61 -8.01
C ASP A 63 10.63 -0.94 -6.71
N ILE A 64 9.92 -1.56 -5.75
CA ILE A 64 10.49 -2.01 -4.48
C ILE A 64 11.60 -3.04 -4.72
N LYS A 65 11.37 -4.05 -5.56
CA LYS A 65 12.38 -5.09 -5.83
C LYS A 65 13.62 -4.50 -6.50
N ASN A 66 13.43 -3.63 -7.49
CA ASN A 66 14.52 -2.96 -8.20
C ASN A 66 15.37 -2.11 -7.25
N GLU A 67 14.72 -1.30 -6.41
CA GLU A 67 15.40 -0.44 -5.45
C GLU A 67 16.14 -1.26 -4.38
N LEU A 68 15.54 -2.33 -3.84
CA LEU A 68 16.22 -3.19 -2.87
C LEU A 68 17.44 -3.88 -3.48
N ASN A 69 17.31 -4.43 -4.69
CA ASN A 69 18.40 -5.10 -5.39
C ASN A 69 19.57 -4.15 -5.68
N LYS A 70 19.28 -2.89 -6.02
CA LYS A 70 20.29 -1.85 -6.28
C LYS A 70 21.25 -1.64 -5.10
N TYR A 71 20.76 -1.76 -3.87
CA TYR A 71 21.57 -1.57 -2.66
C TYR A 71 22.13 -2.87 -2.07
N GLY A 72 21.97 -4.00 -2.75
CA GLY A 72 22.57 -5.28 -2.34
C GLY A 72 21.76 -6.08 -1.33
N PHE A 73 20.49 -5.72 -1.09
CA PHE A 73 19.59 -6.54 -0.29
C PHE A 73 19.30 -7.89 -0.97
N LYS A 74 19.20 -8.95 -0.17
CA LYS A 74 19.01 -10.35 -0.59
C LYS A 74 17.77 -10.97 0.04
N ASN A 75 17.37 -12.14 -0.46
CA ASN A 75 16.25 -12.94 0.08
C ASN A 75 14.93 -12.15 0.16
N THR A 76 14.70 -11.26 -0.81
CA THR A 76 13.51 -10.40 -0.85
C THR A 76 12.26 -11.22 -1.12
N THR A 77 11.33 -11.20 -0.16
CA THR A 77 9.99 -11.79 -0.29
C THR A 77 8.95 -10.68 -0.19
N ILE A 78 7.98 -10.68 -1.11
CA ILE A 78 6.91 -9.68 -1.15
C ILE A 78 5.58 -10.41 -1.28
N LYS A 79 4.65 -10.09 -0.38
CA LYS A 79 3.28 -10.59 -0.37
C LYS A 79 2.30 -9.42 -0.54
N LEU A 80 1.27 -9.63 -1.35
CA LEU A 80 0.16 -8.69 -1.48
C LEU A 80 -1.07 -9.23 -0.77
N LYS A 81 -1.71 -8.40 0.05
CA LYS A 81 -2.87 -8.76 0.86
C LYS A 81 -3.95 -7.70 0.74
N GLU A 82 -5.18 -8.13 0.49
CA GLU A 82 -6.36 -7.28 0.66
C GLU A 82 -6.96 -7.53 2.03
N GLY A 83 -7.41 -6.46 2.67
CA GLY A 83 -7.99 -6.49 4.01
C GLY A 83 -9.47 -6.17 3.98
N ARG A 84 -10.01 -5.82 5.15
CA ARG A 84 -11.35 -5.23 5.21
C ARG A 84 -11.40 -3.98 4.33
N PRO A 85 -12.53 -3.69 3.67
CA PRO A 85 -12.63 -2.57 2.75
C PRO A 85 -12.72 -1.26 3.54
N GLU A 86 -11.59 -0.84 4.12
CA GLU A 86 -11.55 0.25 5.07
C GLU A 86 -12.10 1.50 4.43
N TYR A 87 -11.60 1.93 3.28
CA TYR A 87 -12.04 3.14 2.59
C TYR A 87 -13.55 3.16 2.30
N LEU A 88 -14.18 2.00 2.07
CA LEU A 88 -15.60 1.92 1.74
C LEU A 88 -16.54 1.77 2.96
N ARG A 89 -16.06 1.97 4.21
CA ARG A 89 -16.96 2.03 5.40
C ARG A 89 -17.58 3.42 5.54
N ILE A 90 -18.35 3.85 4.56
CA ILE A 90 -19.13 5.11 4.62
C ILE A 90 -20.62 4.79 4.78
N SER A 91 -21.08 3.74 4.09
CA SER A 91 -22.45 3.24 4.17
C SER A 91 -22.47 1.72 4.01
N SER A 92 -23.56 1.07 4.40
CA SER A 92 -23.73 -0.38 4.20
C SER A 92 -23.60 -0.79 2.72
N PHE A 93 -24.07 0.06 1.81
CA PHE A 93 -24.00 -0.17 0.36
C PHE A 93 -22.56 -0.14 -0.16
N THR A 94 -21.80 0.91 0.18
CA THR A 94 -20.38 1.02 -0.23
C THR A 94 -19.54 -0.08 0.41
N TYR A 95 -19.85 -0.44 1.65
CA TYR A 95 -19.17 -1.54 2.36
C TYR A 95 -19.42 -2.89 1.68
N LEU A 96 -20.64 -3.16 1.22
CA LEU A 96 -20.98 -4.38 0.48
C LEU A 96 -20.17 -4.49 -0.82
N PHE A 97 -20.05 -3.40 -1.57
CA PHE A 97 -19.21 -3.35 -2.76
C PHE A 97 -17.73 -3.62 -2.41
N GLY A 98 -17.27 -3.07 -1.30
CA GLY A 98 -15.93 -3.33 -0.78
C GLY A 98 -15.69 -4.79 -0.42
N ILE A 99 -16.66 -5.47 0.20
CA ILE A 99 -16.59 -6.91 0.49
C ILE A 99 -16.53 -7.71 -0.82
N PHE A 100 -17.35 -7.35 -1.80
CA PHE A 100 -17.31 -8.00 -3.11
C PHE A 100 -15.93 -7.88 -3.76
N PHE A 101 -15.37 -6.66 -3.80
CA PHE A 101 -14.02 -6.42 -4.30
C PHE A 101 -12.98 -7.26 -3.54
N GLU A 102 -12.98 -7.21 -2.20
CA GLU A 102 -12.07 -7.95 -1.34
C GLU A 102 -12.10 -9.46 -1.66
N ARG A 103 -13.29 -10.05 -1.73
CA ARG A 103 -13.48 -11.47 -2.04
C ARG A 103 -12.93 -11.82 -3.42
N VAL A 104 -13.19 -11.00 -4.44
CA VAL A 104 -12.71 -11.23 -5.81
C VAL A 104 -11.18 -11.19 -5.86
N VAL A 105 -10.54 -10.15 -5.33
CA VAL A 105 -9.08 -10.00 -5.41
C VAL A 105 -8.33 -11.00 -4.53
N ASN A 106 -8.95 -11.49 -3.45
CA ASN A 106 -8.37 -12.53 -2.61
C ASN A 106 -8.57 -13.94 -3.18
N LYS A 107 -9.71 -14.23 -3.83
CA LYS A 107 -9.99 -15.54 -4.46
C LYS A 107 -9.11 -15.81 -5.68
N PHE A 108 -8.95 -14.83 -6.58
CA PHE A 108 -8.25 -15.05 -7.83
C PHE A 108 -6.83 -14.44 -7.81
N LYS A 109 -5.81 -15.28 -8.02
CA LYS A 109 -4.40 -14.85 -8.02
C LYS A 109 -4.08 -13.82 -9.11
N VAL A 110 -4.78 -13.85 -10.25
CA VAL A 110 -4.62 -12.89 -11.34
C VAL A 110 -4.88 -11.45 -10.89
N PHE A 111 -5.79 -11.25 -9.93
CA PHE A 111 -6.11 -9.94 -9.37
C PHE A 111 -5.27 -9.57 -8.14
N SER A 112 -4.27 -10.38 -7.78
CA SER A 112 -3.43 -10.10 -6.61
C SER A 112 -2.66 -8.77 -6.71
N GLY A 113 -2.44 -8.28 -7.93
CA GLY A 113 -1.85 -6.97 -8.21
C GLY A 113 -2.71 -5.78 -7.78
N PHE A 114 -4.00 -5.97 -7.50
CA PHE A 114 -4.92 -4.91 -7.06
C PHE A 114 -5.09 -4.84 -5.55
N ARG A 115 -4.48 -5.74 -4.79
CA ARG A 115 -4.60 -5.78 -3.33
C ARG A 115 -3.87 -4.61 -2.69
N ILE A 116 -4.44 -4.02 -1.64
CA ILE A 116 -3.95 -2.78 -1.02
C ILE A 116 -2.57 -2.91 -0.40
N LEU A 117 -2.29 -3.97 0.34
CA LEU A 117 -1.12 -4.01 1.21
C LEU A 117 0.02 -4.79 0.56
N ILE A 118 1.16 -4.14 0.39
CA ILE A 118 2.43 -4.79 0.09
C ILE A 118 3.16 -5.00 1.41
N ILE A 119 3.40 -6.25 1.78
CA ILE A 119 4.23 -6.64 2.92
C ILE A 119 5.49 -7.27 2.36
N GLY A 120 6.66 -6.80 2.81
CA GLY A 120 7.93 -7.35 2.36
C GLY A 120 8.91 -7.62 3.48
N ARG A 121 9.79 -8.58 3.21
CA ARG A 121 10.95 -8.94 4.03
C ARG A 121 12.16 -9.03 3.13
N THR A 122 13.27 -8.44 3.56
CA THR A 122 14.56 -8.52 2.87
C THR A 122 15.72 -8.51 3.87
N GLN A 123 16.92 -8.84 3.43
CA GLN A 123 18.08 -9.03 4.29
C GLN A 123 19.33 -8.34 3.73
N LYS A 124 20.16 -7.77 4.60
CA LYS A 124 21.50 -7.25 4.26
C LYS A 124 22.53 -8.37 4.14
#